data_AF-A0A351L8N0-F1
#
_entry.id   AF-A0A351L8N0-F1
#
_cell.length_a   1.000
_cell.length_b   1.000
_cell.length_c   1.000
_cell.angle_alpha   90.00
_cell.angle_beta   90.00
_cell.angle_gamma   90.00
#
_symmetry.space_group_name_H-M   'P 1'
#
loop_
_entity.id
_entity.type
_entity.pdbx_description
1 polymer ?
#
loop_
_entity_poly.entity_id
_entity_poly.type
_entity_poly.pdbx_seq_one_letter_code
_entity_poly.pdbx_strand_id
1 'polypeptide(L)'
;QICSDLAGHEVTVQFTPHLIPMVRGILATVYATLRDPGLVREDLLTIYTAFYRASPWVKVLSSGVYPQTKWACGTNNCYIGLEVDPRTGRIIVMSAIDNLIKGQSGQAIQCLNLMMGWEETLGLPQLGFYP
;
A
#
# COMPACT_ATOMS: atom_id res chain seq x y z
N GLN A 1 -4.65 15.57 6.43
CA GLN A 1 -5.55 15.95 5.33
C GLN A 1 -6.18 14.69 4.77
N ILE A 2 -5.56 13.95 3.84
CA ILE A 2 -6.21 12.78 3.19
C ILE A 2 -6.86 11.77 4.16
N CYS A 3 -6.18 11.35 5.24
CA CYS A 3 -6.78 10.40 6.19
C CYS A 3 -8.03 10.97 6.89
N SER A 4 -7.98 12.23 7.32
CA SER A 4 -9.13 12.90 7.94
C SER A 4 -10.27 13.10 6.94
N ASP A 5 -9.93 13.47 5.70
CA ASP A 5 -10.89 13.70 4.63
C ASP A 5 -11.65 12.41 4.27
N LEU A 6 -10.94 11.27 4.20
CA LEU A 6 -11.54 9.95 3.95
C LEU A 6 -12.33 9.43 5.15
N ALA A 7 -11.90 9.73 6.38
CA ALA A 7 -12.57 9.27 7.60
C ALA A 7 -13.80 10.12 7.96
N GLY A 8 -13.91 11.34 7.45
CA GLY A 8 -14.97 12.29 7.80
C GLY A 8 -14.84 12.91 9.20
N HIS A 9 -13.69 12.73 9.86
CA HIS A 9 -13.36 13.32 11.15
C HIS A 9 -11.85 13.52 11.28
N GLU A 10 -11.42 14.28 12.28
CA GLU A 10 -9.98 14.51 12.51
C GLU A 10 -9.26 13.19 12.83
N VAL A 11 -8.15 12.94 12.12
CA VAL A 11 -7.24 11.81 12.35
C VAL A 11 -5.85 12.35 12.66
N THR A 12 -5.37 12.08 13.87
CA THR A 12 -4.00 12.38 14.29
C THR A 12 -3.07 11.24 13.90
N VAL A 13 -2.01 11.56 13.18
CA VAL A 13 -1.02 10.58 12.71
C VAL A 13 0.31 10.80 13.42
N GLN A 14 0.81 9.77 14.09
CA GLN A 14 2.20 9.71 14.51
C GLN A 14 3.02 9.03 13.41
N PHE A 15 4.01 9.73 12.86
CA PHE A 15 4.82 9.25 11.75
C PHE A 15 6.31 9.24 12.14
N THR A 16 6.92 8.05 12.07
CA THR A 16 8.34 7.87 12.40
C THR A 16 9.06 7.19 11.23
N PRO A 17 9.82 7.94 10.41
CA PRO A 17 10.60 7.35 9.33
C PRO A 17 11.89 6.72 9.88
N HIS A 18 12.38 5.69 9.18
CA HIS A 18 13.66 5.04 9.47
C HIS A 18 14.47 4.94 8.18
N LEU A 19 15.72 5.42 8.21
CA LEU A 19 16.64 5.25 7.09
C LEU A 19 17.27 3.86 7.18
N ILE A 20 17.17 3.09 6.11
CA ILE A 20 17.72 1.74 5.99
C ILE A 20 18.82 1.76 4.91
N PRO A 21 19.93 1.00 5.05
CA PRO A 21 21.00 0.95 4.06
C PRO A 21 20.58 0.17 2.79
N MET A 22 19.62 0.71 2.04
CA MET A 22 19.14 0.22 0.75
C MET A 22 18.87 1.39 -0.19
N VAL A 23 19.09 1.18 -1.49
CA VAL A 23 18.98 2.26 -2.50
C VAL A 23 17.52 2.61 -2.81
N ARG A 24 16.64 1.60 -2.80
CA ARG A 24 15.23 1.74 -3.19
C ARG A 24 14.33 0.93 -2.27
N GLY A 25 13.12 1.43 -2.10
CA GLY A 25 12.05 0.79 -1.36
C GLY A 25 11.55 1.65 -0.22
N ILE A 26 10.23 1.67 -0.03
CA ILE A 26 9.59 2.08 1.22
C ILE A 26 8.76 0.90 1.72
N LEU A 27 8.94 0.53 2.98
CA LEU A 27 8.03 -0.31 3.73
C LEU A 27 7.34 0.57 4.77
N ALA A 28 6.01 0.68 4.70
CA ALA A 28 5.24 1.37 5.72
C ALA A 28 4.46 0.34 6.55
N THR A 29 4.68 0.36 7.87
CA THR A 29 3.91 -0.42 8.85
C THR A 29 3.00 0.53 9.61
N VAL A 30 1.69 0.42 9.36
CA VAL A 30 0.66 1.32 9.89
C VAL A 30 -0.18 0.57 10.92
N TYR A 31 -0.33 1.16 12.11
CA TYR A 31 -1.10 0.60 13.20
C TYR A 31 -2.36 1.44 13.43
N ALA A 32 -3.50 0.79 13.60
CA ALA A 32 -4.74 1.45 13.98
C ALA A 32 -5.58 0.57 14.91
N THR A 33 -6.46 1.19 15.70
CA THR A 33 -7.47 0.48 16.49
C THR A 33 -8.64 0.09 15.59
N LEU A 34 -9.07 -1.17 15.65
CA LEU A 34 -10.27 -1.61 14.94
C LEU A 34 -11.51 -0.97 15.56
N ARG A 35 -12.43 -0.50 14.70
CA ARG A 35 -13.72 0.01 15.14
C ARG A 35 -14.59 -1.10 15.76
N ASP A 36 -14.54 -2.29 15.16
CA ASP A 36 -15.19 -3.49 15.66
C ASP A 36 -14.12 -4.50 16.07
N PRO A 37 -13.94 -4.77 17.37
CA PRO A 37 -12.98 -5.77 17.87
C PRO A 37 -13.25 -7.21 17.40
N GLY A 38 -14.45 -7.49 16.86
CA GLY A 38 -14.80 -8.79 16.31
C GLY A 38 -14.26 -9.06 14.90
N LEU A 39 -13.78 -8.03 14.19
CA LEU A 39 -13.21 -8.20 12.86
C LEU A 39 -11.91 -9.01 12.92
N VAL A 40 -11.87 -10.07 12.12
CA VAL A 40 -10.66 -10.88 11.93
C VAL A 40 -9.93 -10.48 10.65
N ARG A 41 -8.70 -10.97 10.50
CA ARG A 41 -7.85 -10.67 9.34
C ARG A 41 -8.53 -11.02 8.02
N GLU A 42 -9.27 -12.11 7.97
CA GLU A 42 -9.95 -12.61 6.76
C GLU A 42 -11.08 -11.66 6.30
N ASP A 43 -11.78 -11.00 7.23
CA ASP A 43 -12.76 -9.97 6.92
C ASP A 43 -12.09 -8.77 6.25
N LEU A 44 -10.96 -8.33 6.81
CA LEU A 44 -10.20 -7.19 6.30
C LEU A 44 -9.56 -7.50 4.93
N LEU A 45 -9.07 -8.72 4.73
CA LEU A 45 -8.59 -9.17 3.42
C LEU A 45 -9.71 -9.10 2.38
N THR A 46 -10.92 -9.50 2.74
CA THR A 46 -12.09 -9.39 1.85
C THR A 46 -12.38 -7.93 1.50
N ILE A 47 -12.38 -7.04 2.50
CA ILE A 47 -12.61 -5.61 2.32
C ILE A 47 -11.54 -4.97 1.42
N TYR A 48 -10.26 -5.20 1.71
CA TYR A 48 -9.15 -4.63 0.93
C TYR A 48 -9.11 -5.17 -0.49
N THR A 49 -9.34 -6.47 -0.67
CA THR A 49 -9.37 -7.09 -1.99
C THR A 49 -10.52 -6.53 -2.82
N ALA A 50 -11.70 -6.38 -2.23
CA ALA A 50 -12.85 -5.78 -2.90
C ALA A 50 -12.58 -4.32 -3.28
N PHE A 51 -11.96 -3.54 -2.39
CA PHE A 51 -11.62 -2.15 -2.64
C PHE A 51 -10.61 -1.99 -3.80
N TYR A 52 -9.53 -2.77 -3.79
CA TYR A 52 -8.47 -2.68 -4.79
C TYR A 52 -8.69 -3.53 -6.04
N ARG A 53 -9.83 -4.23 -6.19
CA ARG A 53 -10.10 -5.16 -7.30
C ARG A 53 -9.92 -4.57 -8.70
N ALA A 54 -10.19 -3.26 -8.84
CA ALA A 54 -10.09 -2.54 -10.11
C ALA A 54 -8.73 -1.84 -10.30
N SER A 55 -7.86 -1.88 -9.30
CA SER A 55 -6.53 -1.27 -9.38
C SER A 55 -5.55 -2.23 -10.05
N PRO A 56 -4.90 -1.85 -11.17
CA PRO A 56 -3.88 -2.69 -11.77
C PRO A 56 -2.59 -2.74 -10.93
N TRP A 57 -2.36 -1.72 -10.07
CA TRP A 57 -1.11 -1.49 -9.36
C TRP A 57 -1.06 -2.06 -7.94
N VAL A 58 -2.21 -2.23 -7.29
CA VAL A 58 -2.24 -2.65 -5.89
C VAL A 58 -2.49 -4.15 -5.80
N LYS A 59 -1.59 -4.85 -5.12
CA LYS A 59 -1.67 -6.29 -4.86
C LYS A 59 -1.90 -6.52 -3.37
N VAL A 60 -3.12 -6.93 -3.02
CA VAL A 60 -3.42 -7.38 -1.65
C VAL A 60 -2.91 -8.81 -1.52
N LEU A 61 -2.01 -9.02 -0.56
CA LEU A 61 -1.36 -10.29 -0.32
C LEU A 61 -2.29 -11.23 0.45
N SER A 62 -2.12 -12.54 0.25
CA SER A 62 -2.85 -13.57 0.99
C SER A 62 -2.53 -13.53 2.48
N SER A 63 -3.43 -14.10 3.28
CA SER A 63 -3.26 -14.25 4.73
C SER A 63 -1.88 -14.81 5.10
N GLY A 64 -1.22 -14.18 6.07
CA GLY A 64 0.12 -14.56 6.54
C GLY A 64 1.29 -14.20 5.61
N VAL A 65 1.05 -13.54 4.47
CA VAL A 65 2.10 -13.08 3.56
C VAL A 65 2.29 -11.57 3.69
N TYR A 66 3.55 -11.15 3.89
CA TYR A 66 3.90 -9.76 4.14
C TYR A 66 4.76 -9.19 3.00
N PRO A 67 4.59 -7.89 2.68
CA PRO A 67 5.23 -7.30 1.53
C PRO A 67 6.73 -7.10 1.76
N GLN A 68 7.51 -7.30 0.70
CA GLN A 68 8.94 -7.00 0.68
C GLN A 68 9.19 -5.84 -0.28
N THR A 69 9.99 -4.85 0.12
CA THR A 69 10.36 -3.70 -0.73
C THR A 69 10.98 -4.13 -2.05
N LYS A 70 11.73 -5.24 -2.02
CA LYS A 70 12.37 -5.84 -3.17
C LYS A 70 11.39 -6.33 -4.25
N TRP A 71 10.19 -6.76 -3.87
CA TRP A 71 9.15 -7.14 -4.84
C TRP A 71 8.63 -5.95 -5.63
N ALA A 72 8.62 -4.75 -5.02
CA ALA A 72 8.18 -3.52 -5.66
C ALA A 72 9.28 -2.82 -6.46
N CYS A 73 10.56 -3.13 -6.21
CA CYS A 73 11.72 -2.48 -6.81
C CYS A 73 11.63 -2.46 -8.35
N GLY A 74 11.79 -1.28 -8.95
CA GLY A 74 11.71 -1.08 -10.39
C GLY A 74 10.31 -1.16 -10.98
N THR A 75 9.26 -1.30 -10.15
CA THR A 75 7.87 -1.39 -10.61
C THR A 75 7.02 -0.24 -10.10
N ASN A 76 5.89 -0.01 -10.77
CA ASN A 76 4.85 0.88 -10.28
C ASN A 76 3.84 0.17 -9.35
N ASN A 77 4.13 -1.07 -8.91
CA ASN A 77 3.25 -1.83 -8.04
C ASN A 77 3.36 -1.39 -6.57
N CYS A 78 2.27 -1.62 -5.83
CA CYS A 78 2.20 -1.56 -4.39
C CYS A 78 1.71 -2.92 -3.86
N TYR A 79 2.40 -3.48 -2.88
CA TYR A 79 1.98 -4.70 -2.20
C TYR A 79 1.46 -4.37 -0.81
N ILE A 80 0.32 -4.93 -0.43
CA ILE A 80 -0.31 -4.69 0.88
C ILE A 80 -0.51 -6.03 1.60
N GLY A 81 0.04 -6.16 2.80
CA GLY A 81 -0.24 -7.27 3.73
C GLY A 81 -0.98 -6.77 4.96
N LEU A 82 -1.80 -7.64 5.56
CA LEU A 82 -2.66 -7.31 6.69
C LEU A 82 -2.46 -8.31 7.83
N GLU A 83 -2.48 -7.81 9.05
CA GLU A 83 -2.55 -8.63 10.26
C GLU A 83 -3.49 -7.99 11.29
N VAL A 84 -4.12 -8.80 12.13
CA VAL A 84 -4.94 -8.37 13.27
C VAL A 84 -4.34 -8.96 14.54
N ASP A 85 -4.10 -8.11 15.53
CA ASP A 85 -3.78 -8.55 16.89
C ASP A 85 -5.05 -8.52 17.75
N PRO A 86 -5.69 -9.68 18.01
CA PRO A 86 -6.92 -9.75 18.79
C PRO A 86 -6.71 -9.37 20.26
N ARG A 87 -5.47 -9.45 20.77
CA ARG A 87 -5.17 -9.08 22.16
C ARG A 87 -5.25 -7.56 22.38
N THR A 88 -4.92 -6.79 21.35
CA THR A 88 -4.90 -5.32 21.42
C THR A 88 -6.05 -4.68 20.63
N GLY A 89 -6.82 -5.48 19.88
CA GLY A 89 -7.88 -4.99 19.00
C GLY A 89 -7.33 -4.10 17.88
N ARG A 90 -6.10 -4.36 17.43
CA ARG A 90 -5.41 -3.52 16.45
C ARG A 90 -5.24 -4.22 15.11
N ILE A 91 -5.33 -3.43 14.05
CA ILE A 91 -4.90 -3.82 12.71
C ILE A 91 -3.47 -3.33 12.47
N ILE A 92 -2.69 -4.16 11.79
CA ILE A 92 -1.37 -3.84 11.27
C ILE A 92 -1.46 -3.94 9.74
N VAL A 93 -1.34 -2.81 9.07
CA VAL A 93 -1.32 -2.73 7.61
C VAL A 93 0.12 -2.48 7.17
N MET A 94 0.67 -3.39 6.39
CA MET A 94 2.01 -3.26 5.83
C MET A 94 1.88 -2.98 4.34
N SER A 95 2.64 -2.02 3.82
CA SER A 95 2.73 -1.76 2.39
C SER A 95 4.16 -1.61 1.91
N ALA A 96 4.43 -2.05 0.68
CA ALA A 96 5.73 -1.87 0.04
C ALA A 96 5.60 -1.29 -1.37
N ILE A 97 6.44 -0.31 -1.67
CA ILE A 97 6.56 0.36 -2.98
C ILE A 97 8.03 0.60 -3.34
N ASP A 98 8.33 0.77 -4.63
CA ASP A 98 9.54 1.50 -5.04
C ASP A 98 9.29 3.01 -4.83
N ASN A 99 10.13 3.63 -4.01
CA ASN A 99 10.01 5.03 -3.63
C ASN A 99 10.30 6.02 -4.77
N LEU A 100 11.05 5.61 -5.80
CA LEU A 100 11.36 6.43 -6.96
C LEU A 100 10.37 6.21 -8.11
N ILE A 101 9.73 5.05 -8.17
CA ILE A 101 8.72 4.73 -9.19
C ILE A 101 7.33 5.05 -8.64
N LYS A 102 6.67 4.10 -7.95
CA LYS A 102 5.32 4.32 -7.42
C LYS A 102 5.27 5.45 -6.37
N GLY A 103 6.37 5.69 -5.66
CA GLY A 103 6.46 6.80 -4.71
C GLY A 103 6.70 8.18 -5.32
N GLN A 104 7.14 8.26 -6.60
CA GLN A 104 7.51 9.51 -7.25
C GLN A 104 7.19 9.48 -8.77
N SER A 105 8.18 9.17 -9.61
CA SER A 105 8.12 9.39 -11.06
C SER A 105 7.07 8.54 -11.79
N GLY A 106 6.91 7.28 -11.38
CA GLY A 106 5.87 6.39 -11.91
C GLY A 106 4.47 6.91 -11.61
N GLN A 107 4.24 7.42 -10.39
CA GLN A 107 2.97 8.06 -10.05
C GLN A 107 2.72 9.33 -10.87
N ALA A 108 3.75 10.13 -11.15
CA ALA A 108 3.61 11.32 -11.99
C ALA A 108 3.20 10.95 -13.43
N ILE A 109 3.82 9.93 -14.02
CA ILE A 109 3.45 9.44 -15.35
C ILE A 109 2.05 8.81 -15.34
N GLN A 110 1.67 8.10 -14.29
CA GLN A 110 0.32 7.56 -14.13
C GLN A 110 -0.74 8.70 -14.13
N CYS A 111 -0.50 9.77 -13.38
CA CYS A 111 -1.37 10.95 -13.40
C CYS A 111 -1.42 11.60 -14.79
N LEU A 112 -0.27 11.73 -15.47
CA LEU A 112 -0.21 12.27 -16.83
C LEU A 112 -1.05 11.43 -17.81
N ASN A 113 -0.93 10.10 -17.76
CA ASN A 113 -1.72 9.21 -18.60
C ASN A 113 -3.23 9.49 -18.44
N LEU A 114 -3.68 9.59 -17.18
CA LEU A 114 -5.08 9.90 -16.88
C LEU A 114 -5.50 11.28 -17.39
N MET A 115 -4.66 12.32 -17.19
CA MET A 115 -4.94 13.67 -17.67
C MET A 115 -5.04 13.77 -19.19
N MET A 116 -4.26 12.95 -19.90
CA MET A 116 -4.24 12.90 -21.36
C MET A 116 -5.31 11.97 -21.95
N GLY A 117 -6.07 11.26 -21.11
CA GLY A 117 -7.03 10.24 -21.56
C GLY A 117 -6.39 8.99 -22.16
N TRP A 118 -5.11 8.74 -21.85
CA TRP A 118 -4.40 7.52 -22.24
C TRP A 118 -4.70 6.37 -21.27
N GLU A 119 -4.29 5.17 -21.65
CA GLU A 119 -4.34 4.03 -20.73
C GLU A 119 -3.49 4.34 -19.48
N GLU A 120 -4.08 4.17 -18.30
CA GLU A 120 -3.41 4.45 -17.02
C GLU A 120 -2.04 3.74 -16.92
N THR A 121 -1.91 2.55 -17.51
CA THR A 121 -0.69 1.73 -17.45
C THR A 121 0.37 2.03 -18.50
N LEU A 122 0.10 2.96 -19.41
CA LEU A 122 0.98 3.28 -20.52
C LEU A 122 2.37 3.73 -20.04
N GLY A 123 3.42 3.02 -20.50
CA GLY A 123 4.82 3.35 -20.21
C GLY A 123 5.28 3.09 -18.78
N LEU A 124 4.47 2.42 -17.95
CA LEU A 124 4.78 2.17 -16.55
C LEU A 124 5.25 0.71 -16.32
N PRO A 125 6.35 0.51 -15.58
CA PRO A 125 6.92 -0.82 -15.39
C PRO A 125 6.05 -1.66 -14.45
N GLN A 126 5.62 -2.83 -14.92
CA GLN A 126 4.81 -3.78 -14.14
C GLN A 126 5.65 -4.93 -13.54
N LEU A 127 6.80 -5.22 -14.14
CA LEU A 127 7.71 -6.28 -13.72
C LEU A 127 9.04 -5.65 -13.30
N GLY A 128 9.52 -6.08 -12.14
CA GLY A 128 10.77 -5.61 -11.56
C GLY A 128 11.88 -6.61 -11.84
N PHE A 129 13.13 -6.13 -11.78
CA PHE A 129 14.26 -7.03 -11.70
C PHE A 129 14.37 -7.56 -10.26
N TYR A 130 14.57 -8.87 -10.13
CA TYR A 130 14.83 -9.55 -8.87
C TYR A 130 15.98 -10.52 -9.12
N PRO A 131 17.03 -10.60 -8.28
CA PRO A 131 17.25 -10.02 -6.95
C PRO A 131 18.04 -8.69 -6.91
#